data_AF-H0HXA1-F1
#
_entry.id   AF-H0HXA1-F1
#
_cell.length_a   1.000
_cell.length_b   1.000
_cell.length_c   1.000
_cell.angle_alpha   90.00
_cell.angle_beta   90.00
_cell.angle_gamma   90.00
#
_symmetry.space_group_name_H-M   'P 1'
#
loop_
_entity.id
_entity.type
_entity.pdbx_description
1 polymer ?
#
loop_
_entity_poly.entity_id
_entity_poly.type
_entity_poly.pdbx_seq_one_letter_code
_entity_poly.pdbx_strand_id
1 'polypeptide(L)'
;MKILNESAPGGLPVEIDVASEFRYREIPLSPQSAALFISQSGKTADTLASLRCCKELGLKIGAVVNIRESTIAREADAVFPILAGPEIGVASTKAFTCQLAVLAALATGAGGFAQ
;
A
#
# COMPACT_ATOMS: atom_id res chain seq x y z
N MET A 1 -1.06 -4.05 -2.19
CA MET A 1 -0.58 -3.70 -3.53
C MET A 1 0.93 -3.83 -3.51
N LYS A 2 1.49 -4.71 -4.32
CA LYS A 2 2.93 -4.92 -4.43
C LYS A 2 3.40 -4.25 -5.71
N ILE A 3 4.40 -3.39 -5.62
CA ILE A 3 5.03 -2.73 -6.77
C ILE A 3 6.27 -3.56 -7.09
N LEU A 4 6.19 -4.31 -8.18
CA LEU A 4 7.30 -5.09 -8.71
C LEU A 4 8.21 -4.13 -9.48
N ASN A 5 9.53 -4.27 -9.34
CA ASN A 5 10.46 -3.51 -10.17
C ASN A 5 11.02 -4.43 -11.24
N GLU A 6 10.40 -4.40 -12.41
CA GLU A 6 11.07 -4.53 -13.70
C GLU A 6 10.41 -3.52 -14.62
N SER A 7 11.12 -2.46 -15.00
CA SER A 7 10.66 -1.53 -16.02
C SER A 7 10.63 -2.26 -17.36
N ALA A 8 9.54 -2.98 -17.64
CA ALA A 8 9.20 -3.34 -18.99
C ALA A 8 8.92 -2.04 -19.77
N PRO A 9 9.20 -1.98 -21.08
CA PRO A 9 8.81 -0.83 -21.89
C PRO A 9 7.28 -0.72 -21.86
N GLY A 10 6.72 0.17 -21.02
CA GLY A 10 5.28 0.34 -20.84
C GLY A 10 4.76 0.67 -19.43
N GLY A 11 5.57 0.67 -18.37
CA GLY A 11 5.14 1.13 -17.03
C GLY A 11 5.77 0.38 -15.86
N LEU A 12 5.39 0.75 -14.63
CA LEU A 12 5.76 0.03 -13.41
C LEU A 12 4.82 -1.16 -13.19
N PRO A 13 5.31 -2.42 -13.13
CA PRO A 13 4.46 -3.56 -12.89
C PRO A 13 3.91 -3.55 -11.46
N VAL A 14 2.61 -3.79 -11.34
CA VAL A 14 1.89 -3.79 -10.07
C VAL A 14 1.10 -5.09 -9.94
N GLU A 15 1.20 -5.72 -8.78
CA GLU A 15 0.40 -6.87 -8.38
C GLU A 15 -0.49 -6.48 -7.18
N ILE A 16 -1.69 -7.06 -7.10
CA ILE A 16 -2.64 -6.78 -6.01
C ILE A 16 -3.05 -8.09 -5.36
N ASP A 17 -2.91 -8.12 -4.04
CA ASP A 17 -3.34 -9.24 -3.21
C ASP A 17 -4.23 -8.77 -2.06
N VAL A 18 -5.09 -9.68 -1.63
CA VAL A 18 -5.81 -9.57 -0.35
C VAL A 18 -4.85 -10.01 0.76
N ALA A 19 -4.73 -9.20 1.82
CA ALA A 19 -3.73 -9.42 2.87
C ALA A 19 -3.86 -10.77 3.59
N SER A 20 -5.09 -11.28 3.77
CA SER A 20 -5.33 -12.61 4.35
C SER A 20 -4.69 -13.71 3.51
N GLU A 21 -4.78 -13.60 2.19
CA GLU A 21 -4.28 -14.59 1.22
C GLU A 21 -2.78 -14.45 0.96
N PHE A 22 -2.23 -13.24 1.11
CA PHE A 22 -0.83 -12.93 0.85
C PHE A 22 0.13 -13.83 1.64
N ARG A 23 -0.21 -14.17 2.89
CA ARG A 23 0.62 -15.04 3.74
C ARG A 23 0.65 -16.51 3.29
N TYR A 24 -0.32 -16.93 2.48
CA TYR A 24 -0.45 -18.31 2.02
C TYR A 24 0.09 -18.52 0.61
N ARG A 25 0.58 -17.45 -0.05
CA ARG A 25 1.15 -17.52 -1.39
C ARG A 25 2.68 -17.42 -1.34
N GLU A 26 3.35 -18.32 -2.04
CA GLU A 26 4.76 -18.13 -2.39
C GLU A 26 4.82 -17.10 -3.53
N ILE A 27 5.01 -15.84 -3.16
CA ILE A 27 5.16 -14.77 -4.15
C ILE A 27 6.64 -14.45 -4.27
N PRO A 28 7.27 -14.62 -5.45
CA PRO A 28 8.66 -14.23 -5.65
C PRO A 28 8.81 -12.72 -5.39
N LEU A 29 9.51 -12.38 -4.32
CA LEU A 29 9.75 -11.01 -3.87
C LEU A 29 11.18 -10.63 -4.26
N SER A 30 11.32 -9.74 -5.25
CA SER A 30 12.63 -9.16 -5.58
C SER A 30 13.01 -8.13 -4.52
N PRO A 31 14.27 -8.08 -4.05
CA PRO A 31 14.77 -7.03 -3.14
C PRO A 31 14.62 -5.61 -3.68
N GLN A 32 14.40 -5.45 -4.98
CA GLN A 32 14.19 -4.16 -5.65
C GLN A 32 12.70 -3.75 -5.66
N SER A 33 11.80 -4.59 -5.12
CA SER A 33 10.36 -4.31 -5.06
C SER A 33 10.02 -3.40 -3.88
N ALA A 34 8.87 -2.75 -3.96
CA ALA A 34 8.24 -2.04 -2.85
C ALA A 34 6.85 -2.61 -2.57
N ALA A 35 6.39 -2.51 -1.32
CA ALA A 35 5.06 -2.93 -0.92
C ALA A 35 4.24 -1.72 -0.45
N LEU A 36 3.02 -1.60 -0.98
CA LEU A 36 2.05 -0.56 -0.64
C LEU A 36 0.83 -1.18 0.06
N PHE A 37 0.58 -0.77 1.29
CA PHE A 37 -0.54 -1.22 2.11
C PHE A 37 -1.63 -0.16 2.17
N ILE A 38 -2.89 -0.57 2.06
CA ILE A 38 -4.05 0.34 2.09
C ILE A 38 -4.90 -0.07 3.29
N SER A 39 -5.14 0.86 4.22
CA SER A 39 -5.99 0.60 5.39
C SER A 39 -6.62 1.89 5.90
N GLN A 40 -7.95 1.92 5.96
CA GLN A 40 -8.68 3.06 6.51
C GLN A 40 -8.34 3.27 8.00
N SER A 41 -8.41 2.20 8.80
CA SER A 41 -8.16 2.25 10.25
C SER A 41 -6.67 2.26 10.60
N GLY A 42 -5.84 1.76 9.69
CA GLY A 42 -4.41 1.54 9.91
C GLY A 42 -4.10 0.50 11.01
N LYS A 43 -5.09 -0.35 11.36
CA LYS A 43 -4.98 -1.36 12.42
C LYS A 43 -5.45 -2.76 11.98
N THR A 44 -5.89 -2.94 10.74
CA THR A 44 -6.36 -4.23 10.22
C THR A 44 -5.27 -5.29 10.39
N ALA A 45 -5.57 -6.35 11.17
CA ALA A 45 -4.57 -7.32 11.63
C ALA A 45 -3.85 -8.03 10.48
N ASP A 46 -4.59 -8.51 9.47
CA ASP A 46 -4.00 -9.20 8.33
C ASP A 46 -3.11 -8.26 7.50
N THR A 47 -3.55 -7.02 7.28
CA THR A 47 -2.74 -6.00 6.59
C THR A 47 -1.45 -5.69 7.33
N LEU A 48 -1.50 -5.56 8.66
CA LEU A 48 -0.32 -5.31 9.48
C LEU A 48 0.65 -6.51 9.47
N ALA A 49 0.11 -7.74 9.49
CA ALA A 49 0.93 -8.94 9.41
C ALA A 49 1.65 -9.06 8.05
N SER A 50 0.96 -8.80 6.94
CA SER A 50 1.58 -8.77 5.61
C SER A 50 2.64 -7.67 5.51
N LEU A 51 2.41 -6.50 6.12
CA LEU A 51 3.38 -5.42 6.18
C LEU A 51 4.68 -5.86 6.85
N ARG A 52 4.57 -6.47 8.03
CA ARG A 52 5.73 -6.96 8.78
C ARG A 52 6.48 -8.04 8.02
N CYS A 53 5.75 -8.97 7.38
CA CYS A 53 6.36 -9.99 6.52
C CYS A 53 7.17 -9.37 5.36
N CYS A 54 6.61 -8.40 4.64
CA CYS A 54 7.36 -7.70 3.58
C CYS A 54 8.57 -6.94 4.14
N LYS A 55 8.45 -6.36 5.32
CA LYS A 55 9.54 -5.62 5.98
C LYS A 55 10.67 -6.54 6.43
N GLU A 56 10.36 -7.72 6.96
CA GLU A 56 11.32 -8.77 7.31
C GLU A 56 12.11 -9.26 6.08
N LEU A 57 11.47 -9.24 4.90
CA LEU A 57 12.09 -9.55 3.62
C LEU A 57 12.86 -8.37 3.01
N GLY A 58 12.96 -7.24 3.72
CA GLY A 58 13.77 -6.09 3.33
C GLY A 58 13.11 -5.14 2.32
N LEU A 59 11.82 -5.30 2.01
CA LEU A 59 11.13 -4.41 1.08
C LEU A 59 10.88 -3.03 1.69
N LYS A 60 10.88 -2.01 0.83
CA LYS A 60 10.39 -0.68 1.18
C LYS A 60 8.87 -0.67 1.33
N ILE A 61 8.40 -0.04 2.39
CA ILE A 61 6.99 -0.07 2.79
C ILE A 61 6.35 1.31 2.62
N GLY A 62 5.34 1.40 1.77
CA GLY A 62 4.42 2.52 1.69
C GLY A 62 3.08 2.20 2.34
N ALA A 63 2.40 3.20 2.91
CA ALA A 63 1.08 3.04 3.51
C ALA A 63 0.10 4.15 3.10
N VAL A 64 -1.02 3.77 2.49
CA VAL A 64 -2.17 4.64 2.22
C VAL A 64 -3.17 4.50 3.36
N VAL A 65 -3.29 5.53 4.20
CA VAL A 65 -4.06 5.46 5.46
C VAL A 65 -4.90 6.72 5.70
N ASN A 66 -5.96 6.59 6.49
CA ASN A 66 -6.71 7.76 6.96
C ASN A 66 -6.19 8.28 8.31
N ILE A 67 -5.80 7.38 9.21
CA ILE A 67 -5.29 7.71 10.55
C ILE A 67 -3.75 7.69 10.52
N ARG A 68 -3.13 8.86 10.66
CA ARG A 68 -1.66 9.03 10.52
C ARG A 68 -0.88 8.46 11.70
N GLU A 69 -1.51 8.37 12.87
CA GLU A 69 -0.94 7.85 14.11
C GLU A 69 -1.14 6.33 14.24
N SER A 70 -1.74 5.69 13.24
CA SER A 70 -2.04 4.27 13.25
C SER A 70 -0.79 3.39 13.25
N THR A 71 -0.94 2.11 13.60
CA THR A 71 0.19 1.17 13.66
C THR A 71 0.79 0.93 12.28
N ILE A 72 -0.04 0.75 11.24
CA ILE A 72 0.44 0.62 9.86
C ILE A 72 1.22 1.87 9.42
N ALA A 73 0.75 3.07 9.77
CA ALA A 73 1.45 4.31 9.43
C ALA A 73 2.82 4.42 10.11
N ARG A 74 2.90 4.06 11.40
CA ARG A 74 4.16 4.11 12.17
C ARG A 74 5.20 3.10 11.71
N GLU A 75 4.77 1.97 11.16
CA GLU A 75 5.68 0.90 10.71
C GLU A 75 6.11 1.05 9.24
N ALA A 76 5.47 1.92 8.47
CA ALA A 76 5.81 2.20 7.07
C ALA A 76 7.01 3.15 6.92
N ASP A 77 7.74 3.03 5.81
CA ASP A 77 8.83 3.96 5.44
C ASP A 77 8.29 5.25 4.82
N ALA A 78 7.14 5.17 4.14
CA ALA A 78 6.43 6.31 3.56
C ALA A 78 4.92 6.23 3.84
N VAL A 79 4.31 7.36 4.18
CA VAL A 79 2.88 7.45 4.52
C VAL A 79 2.17 8.40 3.57
N PHE A 80 1.08 7.93 2.97
CA PHE A 80 0.23 8.65 2.03
C PHE A 80 -1.17 8.85 2.64
N PRO A 81 -1.39 9.96 3.35
CA PRO A 81 -2.65 10.22 4.04
C PRO A 81 -3.77 10.53 3.04
N ILE A 82 -4.92 9.89 3.19
CA ILE A 82 -6.06 10.10 2.28
C ILE A 82 -6.92 11.32 2.62
N LEU A 83 -6.75 11.89 3.81
CA LEU A 83 -7.43 13.13 4.25
C LEU A 83 -8.97 13.08 4.18
N ALA A 84 -9.59 11.89 4.33
CA ALA A 84 -11.03 11.74 4.27
C ALA A 84 -11.76 12.25 5.54
N GLY A 85 -11.00 12.57 6.61
CA GLY A 85 -11.54 12.86 7.94
C GLY A 85 -12.15 11.63 8.62
N PRO A 86 -12.68 11.75 9.86
CA PRO A 86 -13.21 10.62 10.62
C PRO A 86 -14.37 9.92 9.91
N GLU A 87 -14.35 8.60 9.81
CA GLU A 87 -15.42 7.81 9.20
C GLU A 87 -16.02 6.91 10.29
N ILE A 88 -17.28 7.19 10.63
CA ILE A 88 -17.99 6.52 11.74
C ILE A 88 -18.76 5.28 11.23
N GLY A 89 -19.21 5.32 9.98
CA GLY A 89 -19.91 4.20 9.35
C GLY A 89 -19.00 2.99 9.21
N VAL A 90 -19.58 1.80 9.42
CA VAL A 90 -18.86 0.52 9.25
C VAL A 90 -18.50 0.29 7.78
N ALA A 91 -19.41 0.65 6.87
CA ALA A 91 -19.14 0.60 5.44
C ALA A 91 -18.31 1.81 5.01
N SER A 92 -17.18 1.56 4.35
CA SER A 92 -16.31 2.60 3.79
C SER A 92 -17.01 3.29 2.62
N THR A 93 -16.98 4.62 2.61
CA THR A 93 -17.55 5.47 1.55
C THR A 93 -16.52 6.49 1.09
N LYS A 94 -16.39 7.60 1.81
CA LYS A 94 -15.43 8.67 1.53
C LYS A 94 -13.99 8.17 1.59
N ALA A 95 -13.67 7.27 2.53
CA ALA A 95 -12.30 6.75 2.62
C ALA A 95 -11.92 5.97 1.36
N PHE A 96 -12.84 5.20 0.80
CA PHE A 96 -12.59 4.48 -0.46
C PHE A 96 -12.30 5.43 -1.62
N THR A 97 -13.14 6.45 -1.84
CA THR A 97 -12.90 7.41 -2.93
C THR A 97 -11.61 8.22 -2.73
N CYS A 98 -11.30 8.63 -1.50
CA CYS A 98 -10.03 9.30 -1.19
C CYS A 98 -8.81 8.38 -1.39
N GLN A 99 -8.92 7.08 -1.08
CA GLN A 99 -7.88 6.11 -1.41
C GLN A 99 -7.60 6.06 -2.91
N LEU A 100 -8.65 6.00 -3.74
CA LEU A 100 -8.50 6.03 -5.21
C LEU A 100 -7.82 7.33 -5.69
N ALA A 101 -8.18 8.48 -5.12
CA ALA A 101 -7.56 9.76 -5.47
C ALA A 101 -6.04 9.78 -5.14
N VAL A 102 -5.66 9.27 -3.97
CA VAL A 102 -4.23 9.14 -3.61
C VAL A 102 -3.50 8.17 -4.52
N LEU A 103 -4.10 7.00 -4.82
CA LEU A 103 -3.50 6.03 -5.75
C LEU A 103 -3.31 6.62 -7.15
N ALA A 104 -4.27 7.40 -7.64
CA ALA A 104 -4.15 8.09 -8.93
C ALA A 104 -3.00 9.11 -8.91
N ALA A 105 -2.85 9.89 -7.84
CA ALA A 105 -1.73 10.83 -7.69
C ALA A 105 -0.36 10.11 -7.58
N LEU A 106 -0.32 8.95 -6.93
CA LEU A 106 0.89 8.11 -6.89
C LEU A 106 1.23 7.56 -8.27
N ALA A 107 0.23 7.13 -9.04
CA ALA A 107 0.44 6.61 -10.39
C ALA A 107 1.01 7.69 -11.33
N THR A 108 0.52 8.93 -11.26
CA THR A 108 1.07 10.04 -12.07
C THR A 108 2.51 10.38 -11.65
N GLY A 109 2.79 10.42 -10.35
CA GLY A 109 4.12 10.66 -9.83
C GLY A 109 5.12 9.56 -10.22
N ALA A 110 4.68 8.29 -10.25
CA ALA A 110 5.53 7.17 -10.61
C ALA A 110 5.78 7.08 -12.13
N GLY A 111 4.79 7.45 -12.96
CA GLY A 111 4.91 7.50 -14.42
C GLY A 111 5.84 8.62 -14.95
N GLY A 112 6.09 9.66 -14.14
CA GLY A 112 7.01 10.75 -14.52
C GLY A 112 8.50 10.39 -14.51
N PHE A 113 8.88 9.25 -13.93
CA PHE A 113 10.28 8.76 -13.92
C PHE A 113 10.66 7.91 -15.13
N ALA A 114 9.71 7.66 -16.06
CA ALA A 114 9.90 6.80 -17.22
C ALA A 114 10.02 7.55 -18.56
N GLN A 115 10.20 8.88 -18.54
CA GLN A 115 10.45 9.71 -19.73
C GLN A 115 11.83 10.36 -19.67
#